data_AF-A0A969CHB6-F1
#
_entry.id   AF-A0A969CHB6-F1
#
_cell.length_a   1.000
_cell.length_b   1.000
_cell.length_c   1.000
_cell.angle_alpha   90.00
_cell.angle_beta   90.00
_cell.angle_gamma   90.00
#
_symmetry.space_group_name_H-M   'P 1'
#
loop_
_entity.id
_entity.type
_entity.pdbx_description
1 polymer ?
#
loop_
_entity_poly.entity_id
_entity_poly.type
_entity_poly.pdbx_seq_one_letter_code
_entity_poly.pdbx_strand_id
1 'polypeptide(L)'
;MMQYDYSATHDSWLCQAMETKDKAKSLDGWRDRYEKIDRNLKFDQFGFTPKLDDLRHFPSLSFMLHVPFKQRKPYLSKDDRAFHLLDNPVRKDKVFQTPMVAPTSWKGSLRAALWQLEHKEDNEQIIRLFGNEREEEDHKKLKSGRLYFYPSFFDNVDKDKQLEVINPHDRQKGTSKRGPIQIECVPIGATGQLVILYVPFWTVEKTQVTEEERKKEVADDLELVAAGVEAMLTVYGFGAKTSSGFGVADVKGKGELAIRADLPALNEPEIKQSEPELPRYLIAHGQLHPDFQSSDGSLKSEAEYLKGRLGKKEKQLYDKAEKWWEREGRQLAKATTQEPVPEPEPPPPKSSVSDREFNSFESLVTTATELAQQLGGGSNA
;
A
#
# COMPACT_ATOMS: atom_id res chain seq x y z
N MET A 1 -42.80 -8.83 2.32
CA MET A 1 -42.50 -10.24 2.67
C MET A 1 -41.70 -10.88 1.52
N MET A 2 -40.55 -10.30 1.19
CA MET A 2 -39.71 -10.74 0.05
C MET A 2 -38.28 -10.19 0.20
N GLN A 3 -37.69 -10.40 1.38
CA GLN A 3 -36.31 -9.99 1.68
C GLN A 3 -35.53 -11.04 2.51
N TYR A 4 -36.12 -12.22 2.75
CA TYR A 4 -35.54 -13.29 3.55
C TYR A 4 -34.86 -14.40 2.72
N ASP A 5 -35.03 -14.42 1.39
CA ASP A 5 -34.60 -15.55 0.56
C ASP A 5 -33.14 -15.51 0.09
N TYR A 6 -32.34 -14.52 0.51
CA TYR A 6 -30.94 -14.38 0.05
C TYR A 6 -29.87 -14.78 1.08
N SER A 7 -30.25 -15.55 2.09
CA SER A 7 -29.28 -16.28 2.92
C SER A 7 -29.66 -17.77 2.99
N ALA A 8 -29.71 -18.42 1.84
CA ALA A 8 -29.68 -19.88 1.79
C ALA A 8 -28.26 -20.35 2.16
N THR A 9 -27.95 -20.35 3.46
CA THR A 9 -26.87 -21.16 3.99
C THR A 9 -27.24 -22.62 3.67
N HIS A 10 -26.39 -23.36 2.95
CA HIS A 10 -26.56 -24.80 2.64
C HIS A 10 -26.51 -25.69 3.90
N ASP A 11 -26.72 -25.11 5.07
CA ASP A 11 -26.55 -25.75 6.34
C ASP A 11 -27.92 -26.00 6.96
N SER A 12 -28.35 -27.25 6.84
CA SER A 12 -29.66 -27.73 7.29
C SER A 12 -29.95 -27.38 8.75
N TRP A 13 -28.92 -27.25 9.59
CA TRP A 13 -29.09 -26.89 11.00
C TRP A 13 -29.39 -25.40 11.18
N LEU A 14 -28.77 -24.50 10.38
CA LEU A 14 -29.01 -23.04 10.46
C LEU A 14 -30.44 -22.70 10.04
N CYS A 15 -30.94 -23.33 8.97
CA CYS A 15 -32.34 -23.18 8.54
C CYS A 15 -33.30 -23.64 9.65
N GLN A 16 -33.05 -24.80 10.24
CA GLN A 16 -33.86 -25.34 11.32
C GLN A 16 -33.81 -24.45 12.59
N ALA A 17 -32.64 -23.92 12.93
CA ALA A 17 -32.46 -23.01 14.06
C ALA A 17 -33.19 -21.67 13.86
N MET A 18 -33.27 -21.14 12.64
CA MET A 18 -34.03 -19.92 12.33
C MET A 18 -35.55 -20.11 12.43
N GLU A 19 -36.05 -21.31 12.15
CA GLU A 19 -37.48 -21.65 12.15
C GLU A 19 -38.01 -22.10 13.53
N THR A 20 -37.12 -22.42 14.49
CA THR A 20 -37.52 -22.84 15.83
C THR A 20 -38.20 -21.71 16.63
N LYS A 21 -39.36 -22.02 17.25
CA LYS A 21 -40.10 -21.10 18.14
C LYS A 21 -39.32 -20.75 19.42
N ASP A 22 -38.50 -21.67 19.90
CA ASP A 22 -37.73 -21.54 21.14
C ASP A 22 -36.25 -21.24 20.81
N LYS A 23 -35.97 -19.96 20.55
CA LYS A 23 -34.63 -19.49 20.14
C LYS A 23 -33.56 -19.71 21.21
N ALA A 24 -33.95 -19.91 22.48
CA ALA A 24 -33.01 -20.15 23.57
C ALA A 24 -32.31 -21.52 23.45
N LYS A 25 -33.00 -22.54 22.93
CA LYS A 25 -32.42 -23.89 22.71
C LYS A 25 -31.37 -23.93 21.60
N SER A 26 -31.48 -23.03 20.64
CA SER A 26 -30.54 -22.93 19.52
C SER A 26 -29.33 -22.03 19.86
N LEU A 27 -29.39 -21.28 20.97
CA LEU A 27 -28.46 -20.21 21.29
C LEU A 27 -27.04 -20.72 21.57
N ASP A 28 -26.90 -21.89 22.20
CA ASP A 28 -25.59 -22.51 22.44
C ASP A 28 -24.97 -23.06 21.15
N GLY A 29 -25.79 -23.59 20.22
CA GLY A 29 -25.30 -23.98 18.89
C GLY A 29 -24.94 -22.77 18.02
N TRP A 30 -25.67 -21.65 18.17
CA TRP A 30 -25.28 -20.38 17.55
C TRP A 30 -23.93 -19.90 18.08
N ARG A 31 -23.73 -19.94 19.40
CA ARG A 31 -22.46 -19.57 20.06
C ARG A 31 -21.30 -20.44 19.60
N ASP A 32 -21.45 -21.76 19.61
CA ASP A 32 -20.41 -22.72 19.18
C ASP A 32 -19.98 -22.48 17.72
N ARG A 33 -20.93 -22.17 16.82
CA ARG A 33 -20.60 -21.82 15.43
C ARG A 33 -19.99 -20.44 15.26
N TYR A 34 -20.44 -19.45 16.02
CA TYR A 34 -19.86 -18.11 16.04
C TYR A 34 -18.46 -18.07 16.69
N GLU A 35 -18.13 -19.05 17.52
CA GLU A 35 -16.79 -19.24 18.09
C GLU A 35 -15.82 -19.89 17.10
N LYS A 36 -16.33 -20.68 16.15
CA LYS A 36 -15.54 -21.33 15.08
C LYS A 36 -15.15 -20.42 13.92
N ILE A 37 -15.77 -19.24 13.78
CA ILE A 37 -15.29 -18.22 12.84
C ILE A 37 -13.93 -17.75 13.38
N ASP A 38 -12.86 -17.92 12.59
CA ASP A 38 -11.54 -17.41 12.96
C ASP A 38 -11.62 -15.90 13.20
N ARG A 39 -11.54 -15.52 14.47
CA ARG A 39 -11.60 -14.11 14.90
C ARG A 39 -10.26 -13.41 14.73
N ASN A 40 -9.22 -14.14 14.36
CA ASN A 40 -7.90 -13.63 13.96
C ASN A 40 -7.78 -13.58 12.44
N LEU A 41 -8.90 -13.39 11.75
CA LEU A 41 -8.93 -13.18 10.31
C LEU A 41 -7.98 -12.04 9.95
N LYS A 42 -6.89 -12.36 9.25
CA LYS A 42 -5.95 -11.34 8.81
C LYS A 42 -6.48 -10.76 7.51
N PHE A 43 -7.03 -9.53 7.58
CA PHE A 43 -7.71 -8.90 6.45
C PHE A 43 -6.79 -8.64 5.24
N ASP A 44 -5.50 -8.51 5.49
CA ASP A 44 -4.44 -8.45 4.48
C ASP A 44 -4.43 -9.66 3.53
N GLN A 45 -4.88 -10.84 3.99
CA GLN A 45 -4.92 -12.07 3.17
C GLN A 45 -5.97 -12.04 2.06
N PHE A 46 -7.01 -11.22 2.18
CA PHE A 46 -8.07 -11.15 1.18
C PHE A 46 -7.75 -10.22 0.00
N GLY A 47 -6.68 -9.42 0.10
CA GLY A 47 -6.30 -8.48 -0.96
C GLY A 47 -7.36 -7.41 -1.23
N PHE A 48 -8.05 -6.92 -0.19
CA PHE A 48 -9.05 -5.85 -0.34
C PHE A 48 -8.44 -4.48 -0.67
N THR A 49 -7.14 -4.33 -0.44
CA THR A 49 -6.36 -3.13 -0.76
C THR A 49 -5.33 -3.45 -1.84
N PRO A 50 -5.06 -2.52 -2.76
CA PRO A 50 -4.03 -2.71 -3.77
C PRO A 50 -2.65 -2.77 -3.12
N LYS A 51 -1.71 -3.39 -3.82
CA LYS A 51 -0.29 -3.41 -3.47
C LYS A 51 0.41 -2.29 -4.25
N LEU A 52 1.57 -1.84 -3.77
CA LEU A 52 2.36 -0.83 -4.48
C LEU A 52 2.77 -1.29 -5.88
N ASP A 53 3.04 -2.58 -6.07
CA ASP A 53 3.33 -3.16 -7.40
C ASP A 53 2.20 -2.95 -8.42
N ASP A 54 0.94 -2.81 -7.96
CA ASP A 54 -0.21 -2.57 -8.84
C ASP A 54 -0.11 -1.20 -9.53
N LEU A 55 0.69 -0.25 -9.00
CA LEU A 55 0.95 1.06 -9.62
C LEU A 55 1.45 0.95 -11.06
N ARG A 56 2.12 -0.15 -11.43
CA ARG A 56 2.60 -0.39 -12.80
C ARG A 56 1.46 -0.41 -13.83
N HIS A 57 0.23 -0.69 -13.39
CA HIS A 57 -0.96 -0.75 -14.23
C HIS A 57 -1.74 0.58 -14.30
N PHE A 58 -1.41 1.58 -13.47
CA PHE A 58 -2.08 2.89 -13.45
C PHE A 58 -1.33 3.92 -14.32
N PRO A 59 -1.97 4.98 -14.84
CA PRO A 59 -1.31 6.03 -15.65
C PRO A 59 0.00 6.56 -15.04
N SER A 60 0.93 7.03 -15.87
CA SER A 60 2.14 7.73 -15.39
C SER A 60 1.78 8.87 -14.42
N LEU A 61 2.65 9.10 -13.44
CA LEU A 61 2.46 10.05 -12.34
C LEU A 61 1.36 9.66 -11.33
N SER A 62 0.77 8.46 -11.43
CA SER A 62 -0.04 7.90 -10.33
C SER A 62 0.83 7.61 -9.11
N PHE A 63 0.32 7.92 -7.92
CA PHE A 63 1.00 7.58 -6.67
C PHE A 63 0.07 6.84 -5.71
N MET A 64 0.66 6.04 -4.83
CA MET A 64 -0.05 5.29 -3.81
C MET A 64 0.63 5.51 -2.46
N LEU A 65 -0.18 5.77 -1.45
CA LEU A 65 0.26 6.00 -0.09
C LEU A 65 -0.34 4.93 0.83
N HIS A 66 0.54 4.16 1.46
CA HIS A 66 0.23 3.15 2.46
C HIS A 66 0.69 3.64 3.84
N VAL A 67 -0.27 3.93 4.72
CA VAL A 67 0.00 4.40 6.07
C VAL A 67 -0.54 3.35 7.06
N PRO A 68 0.27 2.39 7.52
CA PRO A 68 -0.08 1.61 8.68
C PRO A 68 -0.07 2.50 9.91
N PHE A 69 -1.14 2.45 10.71
CA PHE A 69 -1.31 3.31 11.86
C PHE A 69 -1.77 2.54 13.09
N LYS A 70 -1.52 3.14 14.26
CA LYS A 70 -1.96 2.66 15.57
C LYS A 70 -2.74 3.76 16.26
N GLN A 71 -3.92 3.42 16.78
CA GLN A 71 -4.77 4.35 17.51
C GLN A 71 -4.06 4.87 18.76
N ARG A 72 -3.85 6.19 18.84
CA ARG A 72 -3.36 6.88 20.03
C ARG A 72 -4.51 7.28 20.96
N LYS A 73 -5.68 7.54 20.36
CA LYS A 73 -6.95 7.80 21.04
C LYS A 73 -8.02 6.87 20.47
N PRO A 74 -9.10 6.57 21.21
CA PRO A 74 -10.15 5.71 20.70
C PRO A 74 -10.74 6.28 19.41
N TYR A 75 -11.15 5.40 18.50
CA TYR A 75 -11.88 5.77 17.29
C TYR A 75 -13.36 5.49 17.49
N LEU A 76 -14.17 6.49 17.13
CA LEU A 76 -15.62 6.41 17.15
C LEU A 76 -16.15 6.61 15.74
N SER A 77 -17.18 5.86 15.41
CA SER A 77 -18.01 6.09 14.23
C SER A 77 -19.43 5.67 14.53
N LYS A 78 -20.30 5.80 13.53
CA LYS A 78 -21.67 5.35 13.61
C LYS A 78 -21.88 4.26 12.57
N ASP A 79 -22.35 3.10 13.01
CA ASP A 79 -22.94 2.12 12.11
C ASP A 79 -24.40 2.47 11.84
N ASP A 80 -24.87 2.19 10.62
CA ASP A 80 -26.22 2.50 10.16
C ASP A 80 -27.16 1.28 10.29
N ARG A 81 -26.75 0.27 11.04
CA ARG A 81 -27.54 -0.94 11.28
C ARG A 81 -28.76 -0.62 12.13
N ALA A 82 -29.94 -0.94 11.59
CA ALA A 82 -31.21 -0.73 12.27
C ALA A 82 -31.37 -1.57 13.55
N PHE A 83 -30.72 -2.73 13.62
CA PHE A 83 -30.81 -3.66 14.75
C PHE A 83 -29.41 -3.96 15.30
N HIS A 84 -28.94 -3.14 16.24
CA HIS A 84 -27.76 -3.41 17.05
C HIS A 84 -28.13 -3.50 18.53
N LEU A 85 -27.35 -4.24 19.31
CA LEU A 85 -27.60 -4.40 20.75
C LEU A 85 -27.41 -3.07 21.52
N LEU A 86 -26.48 -2.23 21.06
CA LEU A 86 -26.19 -0.92 21.62
C LEU A 86 -26.75 0.18 20.72
N ASP A 87 -27.09 1.32 21.31
CA ASP A 87 -27.61 2.47 20.54
C ASP A 87 -26.55 3.15 19.67
N ASN A 88 -25.28 3.04 20.05
CA ASN A 88 -24.15 3.71 19.38
C ASN A 88 -23.09 2.70 18.94
N PRO A 89 -23.38 1.85 17.94
CA PRO A 89 -22.39 0.96 17.35
C PRO A 89 -21.27 1.70 16.65
N VAL A 90 -20.06 1.14 16.74
CA VAL A 90 -18.98 1.46 15.81
C VAL A 90 -19.27 0.79 14.47
N ARG A 91 -18.91 1.46 13.36
CA ARG A 91 -19.09 0.90 12.02
C ARG A 91 -18.29 -0.39 11.85
N LYS A 92 -18.96 -1.44 11.38
CA LYS A 92 -18.35 -2.74 11.10
C LYS A 92 -18.61 -3.22 9.69
N ASP A 93 -17.68 -3.99 9.15
CA ASP A 93 -17.93 -4.76 7.93
C ASP A 93 -19.15 -5.66 8.09
N LYS A 94 -19.92 -5.83 7.01
CA LYS A 94 -21.19 -6.57 7.03
C LYS A 94 -20.97 -8.08 7.16
N VAL A 95 -19.94 -8.63 6.56
CA VAL A 95 -19.69 -10.07 6.51
C VAL A 95 -18.91 -10.49 7.76
N PHE A 96 -17.77 -9.86 8.00
CA PHE A 96 -16.82 -10.27 9.02
C PHE A 96 -17.04 -9.60 10.37
N GLN A 97 -17.98 -8.64 10.45
CA GLN A 97 -18.32 -7.96 11.70
C GLN A 97 -17.12 -7.25 12.36
N THR A 98 -16.10 -6.92 11.56
CA THR A 98 -14.87 -6.30 12.03
C THR A 98 -15.00 -4.79 11.95
N PRO A 99 -14.62 -4.04 13.02
CA PRO A 99 -14.64 -2.59 12.98
C PRO A 99 -13.83 -2.06 11.79
N MET A 100 -14.35 -1.04 11.12
CA MET A 100 -13.71 -0.49 9.93
C MET A 100 -13.92 1.01 9.78
N VAL A 101 -13.02 1.63 9.02
CA VAL A 101 -13.22 2.96 8.46
C VAL A 101 -13.62 2.81 7.00
N ALA A 102 -14.75 3.40 6.62
CA ALA A 102 -15.21 3.36 5.23
C ALA A 102 -14.38 4.32 4.34
N PRO A 103 -14.23 4.03 3.03
CA PRO A 103 -13.59 4.94 2.07
C PRO A 103 -14.12 6.37 2.12
N THR A 104 -15.45 6.52 2.22
CA THR A 104 -16.10 7.83 2.29
C THR A 104 -15.79 8.57 3.57
N SER A 105 -15.59 7.85 4.69
CA SER A 105 -15.16 8.45 5.94
C SER A 105 -13.74 8.98 5.84
N TRP A 106 -12.82 8.24 5.22
CA TRP A 106 -11.46 8.74 4.97
C TRP A 106 -11.45 9.97 4.08
N LYS A 107 -12.18 9.93 2.96
CA LYS A 107 -12.33 11.07 2.06
C LYS A 107 -12.83 12.31 2.81
N GLY A 108 -13.88 12.15 3.62
CA GLY A 108 -14.47 13.24 4.40
C GLY A 108 -13.51 13.78 5.48
N SER A 109 -12.82 12.90 6.20
CA SER A 109 -11.85 13.31 7.22
C SER A 109 -10.65 14.03 6.63
N LEU A 110 -10.10 13.57 5.49
CA LEU A 110 -8.97 14.25 4.84
C LEU A 110 -9.40 15.62 4.30
N ARG A 111 -10.58 15.70 3.64
CA ARG A 111 -11.12 16.98 3.17
C ARG A 111 -11.35 17.96 4.32
N ALA A 112 -11.87 17.48 5.46
CA ALA A 112 -12.07 18.31 6.66
C ALA A 112 -10.74 18.78 7.27
N ALA A 113 -9.70 17.94 7.29
CA ALA A 113 -8.38 18.33 7.75
C ALA A 113 -7.76 19.41 6.84
N LEU A 114 -7.84 19.23 5.52
CA LEU A 114 -7.37 20.23 4.56
C LEU A 114 -8.11 21.57 4.67
N TRP A 115 -9.42 21.53 4.95
CA TRP A 115 -10.18 22.75 5.25
C TRP A 115 -9.63 23.50 6.47
N GLN A 116 -9.24 22.77 7.52
CA GLN A 116 -8.64 23.37 8.72
C GLN A 116 -7.23 23.94 8.45
N LEU A 117 -6.54 23.42 7.42
CA LEU A 117 -5.29 23.97 6.89
C LEU A 117 -5.52 25.12 5.88
N GLU A 118 -6.70 25.74 5.89
CA GLU A 118 -7.08 26.88 5.03
C GLU A 118 -7.25 26.55 3.53
N HIS A 119 -7.25 25.26 3.14
CA HIS A 119 -7.57 24.83 1.79
C HIS A 119 -9.09 24.63 1.64
N LYS A 120 -9.78 25.70 1.25
CA LYS A 120 -11.24 25.75 1.11
C LYS A 120 -11.75 25.00 -0.12
N GLU A 121 -13.06 24.78 -0.17
CA GLU A 121 -13.74 23.97 -1.20
C GLU A 121 -13.70 24.58 -2.62
N ASP A 122 -13.52 25.89 -2.73
CA ASP A 122 -13.36 26.62 -3.99
C ASP A 122 -11.93 26.56 -4.54
N ASN A 123 -10.96 26.05 -3.77
CA ASN A 123 -9.60 25.84 -4.22
C ASN A 123 -9.57 24.80 -5.35
N GLU A 124 -9.04 25.18 -6.52
CA GLU A 124 -8.96 24.29 -7.68
C GLU A 124 -8.26 22.96 -7.40
N GLN A 125 -7.24 22.98 -6.54
CA GLN A 125 -6.52 21.78 -6.11
C GLN A 125 -7.42 20.85 -5.29
N ILE A 126 -8.24 21.40 -4.39
CA ILE A 126 -9.20 20.61 -3.60
C ILE A 126 -10.27 20.00 -4.51
N ILE A 127 -10.80 20.77 -5.46
CA ILE A 127 -11.75 20.26 -6.46
C ILE A 127 -11.11 19.15 -7.31
N ARG A 128 -9.84 19.30 -7.69
CA ARG A 128 -9.09 18.30 -8.45
C ARG A 128 -8.88 17.01 -7.66
N LEU A 129 -8.50 17.11 -6.38
CA LEU A 129 -8.26 15.95 -5.52
C LEU A 129 -9.55 15.20 -5.18
N PHE A 130 -10.63 15.91 -4.82
CA PHE A 130 -11.85 15.30 -4.27
C PHE A 130 -13.04 15.26 -5.23
N GLY A 131 -13.00 16.02 -6.32
CA GLY A 131 -14.14 16.26 -7.20
C GLY A 131 -15.08 17.35 -6.65
N ASN A 132 -16.01 17.81 -7.48
CA ASN A 132 -17.07 18.74 -7.06
C ASN A 132 -18.36 18.00 -6.65
N GLU A 133 -19.30 18.75 -6.08
CA GLU A 133 -20.59 18.23 -5.66
C GLU A 133 -21.44 17.78 -6.85
N ARG A 134 -22.23 16.72 -6.62
CA ARG A 134 -23.11 16.13 -7.65
C ARG A 134 -24.34 16.99 -7.97
N GLU A 135 -24.56 18.07 -7.22
CA GLU A 135 -25.67 19.02 -7.43
C GLU A 135 -25.37 20.06 -8.51
N GLU A 136 -24.17 20.03 -9.11
CA GLU A 136 -23.88 20.81 -10.32
C GLU A 136 -24.70 20.27 -11.50
N GLU A 137 -25.72 21.03 -11.90
CA GLU A 137 -26.64 20.69 -12.99
C GLU A 137 -25.94 20.66 -14.37
N ASP A 138 -24.84 21.39 -14.51
CA ASP A 138 -24.02 21.34 -15.73
C ASP A 138 -23.08 20.13 -15.69
N HIS A 139 -23.50 19.05 -16.35
CA HIS A 139 -22.69 17.84 -16.51
C HIS A 139 -21.26 18.10 -17.05
N LYS A 140 -21.03 19.20 -17.78
CA LYS A 140 -19.69 19.56 -18.28
C LYS A 140 -18.77 20.08 -17.19
N LYS A 141 -19.32 20.56 -16.07
CA LYS A 141 -18.58 21.04 -14.91
C LYS A 141 -18.34 19.96 -13.86
N LEU A 142 -19.00 18.81 -13.95
CA LEU A 142 -18.74 17.67 -13.05
C LEU A 142 -17.32 17.16 -13.25
N LYS A 143 -16.52 17.24 -12.19
CA LYS A 143 -15.14 16.75 -12.12
C LYS A 143 -15.07 15.60 -11.14
N SER A 144 -14.60 14.44 -11.59
CA SER A 144 -14.21 13.37 -10.68
C SER A 144 -12.99 13.82 -9.88
N GLY A 145 -12.90 13.40 -8.62
CA GLY A 145 -11.66 13.54 -7.85
C GLY A 145 -10.58 12.58 -8.36
N ARG A 146 -9.32 12.93 -8.11
CA ARG A 146 -8.15 12.09 -8.39
C ARG A 146 -7.78 11.14 -7.25
N LEU A 147 -8.31 11.37 -6.05
CA LEU A 147 -8.06 10.51 -4.88
C LEU A 147 -9.10 9.41 -4.73
N TYR A 148 -8.61 8.18 -4.63
CA TYR A 148 -9.34 6.96 -4.35
C TYR A 148 -8.92 6.43 -2.97
N PHE A 149 -9.91 6.14 -2.13
CA PHE A 149 -9.70 5.66 -0.76
C PHE A 149 -10.16 4.22 -0.64
N TYR A 150 -9.43 3.43 0.13
CA TYR A 150 -9.80 2.04 0.43
C TYR A 150 -10.27 1.90 1.88
N PRO A 151 -11.11 0.90 2.18
CA PRO A 151 -11.55 0.65 3.55
C PRO A 151 -10.35 0.25 4.42
N SER A 152 -10.37 0.68 5.68
CA SER A 152 -9.40 0.21 6.68
C SER A 152 -10.11 -0.71 7.66
N PHE A 153 -9.61 -1.92 7.82
CA PHE A 153 -10.07 -2.85 8.85
C PHE A 153 -9.16 -2.76 10.06
N PHE A 154 -9.74 -2.90 11.25
CA PHE A 154 -8.99 -2.82 12.50
C PHE A 154 -8.57 -4.19 13.03
N ASP A 155 -7.28 -4.31 13.30
CA ASP A 155 -6.66 -5.44 13.99
C ASP A 155 -6.27 -5.05 15.43
N ASN A 156 -5.94 -6.07 16.24
CA ASN A 156 -5.52 -5.90 17.64
C ASN A 156 -6.55 -5.13 18.49
N VAL A 157 -7.83 -5.35 18.22
CA VAL A 157 -8.93 -4.75 18.99
C VAL A 157 -9.03 -5.46 20.34
N ASP A 158 -8.61 -4.76 21.40
CA ASP A 158 -8.76 -5.23 22.79
C ASP A 158 -10.24 -5.30 23.15
N LYS A 159 -10.75 -6.52 23.36
CA LYS A 159 -12.18 -6.77 23.50
C LYS A 159 -12.78 -6.13 24.74
N ASP A 160 -11.98 -6.00 25.80
CA ASP A 160 -12.41 -5.46 27.09
C ASP A 160 -12.46 -3.93 27.08
N LYS A 161 -11.98 -3.29 25.99
CA LYS A 161 -11.88 -1.82 25.87
C LYS A 161 -12.71 -1.24 24.72
N GLN A 162 -13.68 -1.98 24.20
CA GLN A 162 -14.52 -1.53 23.07
C GLN A 162 -15.69 -0.61 23.47
N LEU A 163 -15.74 -0.14 24.72
CA LEU A 163 -16.82 0.70 25.21
C LEU A 163 -16.26 1.97 25.85
N GLU A 164 -16.63 3.11 25.27
CA GLU A 164 -16.43 4.42 25.86
C GLU A 164 -17.71 4.87 26.57
N VAL A 165 -17.56 5.54 27.69
CA VAL A 165 -18.69 6.06 28.47
C VAL A 165 -18.61 7.57 28.53
N ILE A 166 -19.61 8.23 27.94
CA ILE A 166 -19.74 9.68 27.99
C ILE A 166 -20.96 10.03 28.84
N ASN A 167 -20.74 10.79 29.92
CA ASN A 167 -21.81 11.27 30.79
C ASN A 167 -21.98 12.78 30.64
N PRO A 168 -22.98 13.28 29.88
CA PRO A 168 -23.21 14.71 29.77
C PRO A 168 -23.74 15.29 31.10
N HIS A 169 -23.00 16.24 31.66
CA HIS A 169 -23.38 16.94 32.89
C HIS A 169 -24.08 18.28 32.61
N ASP A 170 -24.98 18.65 33.52
CA ASP A 170 -25.56 19.99 33.57
C ASP A 170 -24.52 20.99 34.09
N ARG A 171 -24.29 22.06 33.33
CA ARG A 171 -23.25 23.06 33.68
C ARG A 171 -23.58 23.83 34.96
N GLN A 172 -24.86 23.99 35.32
CA GLN A 172 -25.28 24.71 36.52
C GLN A 172 -25.33 23.79 37.73
N LYS A 173 -25.90 22.59 37.57
CA LYS A 173 -26.14 21.67 38.70
C LYS A 173 -25.00 20.68 38.94
N GLY A 174 -24.10 20.49 37.98
CA GLY A 174 -23.05 19.46 38.02
C GLY A 174 -23.57 18.02 37.93
N THR A 175 -24.89 17.81 37.89
CA THR A 175 -25.53 16.50 37.84
C THR A 175 -25.62 15.97 36.42
N SER A 176 -25.73 14.65 36.27
CA SER A 176 -25.96 14.04 34.95
C SER A 176 -27.29 14.52 34.35
N LYS A 177 -27.29 14.92 33.07
CA LYS A 177 -28.52 15.34 32.36
C LYS A 177 -29.41 14.17 31.97
N ARG A 178 -28.80 13.07 31.51
CA ARG A 178 -29.51 11.93 30.91
C ARG A 178 -28.86 10.57 31.21
N GLY A 179 -27.95 10.53 32.18
CA GLY A 179 -27.16 9.35 32.52
C GLY A 179 -25.91 9.17 31.63
N PRO A 180 -25.07 8.20 32.00
CA PRO A 180 -23.95 7.74 31.17
C PRO A 180 -24.43 7.13 29.85
N ILE A 181 -23.77 7.48 28.75
CA ILE A 181 -24.03 6.96 27.41
C ILE A 181 -22.90 6.03 27.05
N GLN A 182 -23.23 4.78 26.78
CA GLN A 182 -22.28 3.79 26.28
C GLN A 182 -22.16 3.95 24.76
N ILE A 183 -20.92 4.01 24.29
CA ILE A 183 -20.58 4.17 22.89
C ILE A 183 -19.56 3.10 22.54
N GLU A 184 -19.88 2.28 21.54
CA GLU A 184 -18.93 1.31 21.04
C GLU A 184 -17.79 2.03 20.29
N CYS A 185 -16.56 1.58 20.54
CA CYS A 185 -15.36 2.20 20.01
C CYS A 185 -14.37 1.16 19.48
N VAL A 186 -13.42 1.65 18.68
CA VAL A 186 -12.15 0.96 18.50
C VAL A 186 -11.17 1.53 19.54
N PRO A 187 -10.58 0.68 20.40
CA PRO A 187 -9.76 1.12 21.52
C PRO A 187 -8.40 1.67 21.09
N ILE A 188 -7.77 2.37 22.04
CA ILE A 188 -6.36 2.75 21.95
C ILE A 188 -5.51 1.49 21.70
N GLY A 189 -4.56 1.62 20.79
CA GLY A 189 -3.61 0.58 20.45
C GLY A 189 -4.06 -0.38 19.35
N ALA A 190 -5.35 -0.35 18.97
CA ALA A 190 -5.82 -1.02 17.76
C ALA A 190 -5.11 -0.46 16.53
N THR A 191 -4.95 -1.28 15.50
CA THR A 191 -4.13 -0.95 14.34
C THR A 191 -4.92 -1.09 13.06
N GLY A 192 -4.62 -0.25 12.07
CA GLY A 192 -5.22 -0.34 10.73
C GLY A 192 -4.25 0.19 9.69
N GLN A 193 -4.71 0.23 8.43
CA GLN A 193 -3.93 0.78 7.32
C GLN A 193 -4.80 1.71 6.49
N LEU A 194 -4.36 2.96 6.34
CA LEU A 194 -4.92 3.90 5.38
C LEU A 194 -4.23 3.69 4.03
N VAL A 195 -5.01 3.47 2.98
CA VAL A 195 -4.52 3.34 1.61
C VAL A 195 -5.21 4.39 0.75
N ILE A 196 -4.39 5.24 0.12
CA ILE A 196 -4.82 6.28 -0.82
C ILE A 196 -4.14 6.02 -2.15
N LEU A 197 -4.93 5.97 -3.22
CA LEU A 197 -4.45 5.93 -4.59
C LEU A 197 -4.79 7.26 -5.26
N TYR A 198 -3.79 7.91 -5.86
CA TYR A 198 -3.95 9.06 -6.71
C TYR A 198 -3.80 8.65 -8.17
N VAL A 199 -4.78 8.98 -9.01
CA VAL A 199 -4.74 8.75 -10.46
C VAL A 199 -4.88 10.08 -11.18
N PRO A 200 -3.84 10.58 -11.85
CA PRO A 200 -3.93 11.80 -12.63
C PRO A 200 -4.71 11.55 -13.92
N PHE A 201 -5.55 12.51 -14.26
CA PHE A 201 -6.17 12.62 -15.57
C PHE A 201 -6.35 14.10 -15.90
N TRP A 202 -6.17 14.42 -17.18
CA TRP A 202 -6.29 15.76 -17.72
C TRP A 202 -7.41 15.78 -18.76
N THR A 203 -8.32 16.74 -18.64
CA THR A 203 -9.40 16.93 -19.61
C THR A 203 -8.81 17.29 -20.97
N VAL A 204 -9.41 16.79 -22.05
CA VAL A 204 -8.97 16.99 -23.43
C VAL A 204 -8.88 18.49 -23.82
N GLU A 205 -9.65 19.35 -23.15
CA GLU A 205 -9.63 20.82 -23.31
C GLU A 205 -8.27 21.45 -22.93
N LYS A 206 -7.45 20.76 -22.14
CA LYS A 206 -6.07 21.13 -21.77
C LYS A 206 -5.05 20.47 -22.71
N THR A 207 -5.29 20.55 -24.03
CA THR A 207 -4.45 19.90 -25.07
C THR A 207 -3.04 20.49 -25.21
N GLN A 208 -2.69 21.50 -24.40
CA GLN A 208 -1.40 22.20 -24.43
C GLN A 208 -0.61 22.13 -23.11
N VAL A 209 -1.02 21.29 -22.14
CA VAL A 209 -0.27 21.19 -20.87
C VAL A 209 1.01 20.40 -21.11
N THR A 210 2.16 21.01 -20.82
CA THR A 210 3.47 20.37 -20.98
C THR A 210 3.65 19.27 -19.92
N GLU A 211 4.56 18.34 -20.18
CA GLU A 211 4.87 17.30 -19.20
C GLU A 211 5.42 17.89 -17.89
N GLU A 212 6.13 19.01 -17.96
CA GLU A 212 6.63 19.74 -16.78
C GLU A 212 5.49 20.32 -15.93
N GLU A 213 4.48 20.91 -16.56
CA GLU A 213 3.29 21.40 -15.86
C GLU A 213 2.49 20.27 -15.21
N ARG A 214 2.42 19.10 -15.85
CA ARG A 214 1.79 17.91 -15.26
C ARG A 214 2.56 17.42 -14.04
N LYS A 215 3.88 17.32 -14.14
CA LYS A 215 4.76 16.92 -13.03
C LYS A 215 4.63 17.89 -11.87
N LYS A 216 4.60 19.20 -12.14
CA LYS A 216 4.37 20.23 -11.13
C LYS A 216 2.99 20.09 -10.46
N GLU A 217 1.93 19.90 -11.24
CA GLU A 217 0.58 19.69 -10.68
C GLU A 217 0.51 18.47 -9.75
N VAL A 218 1.15 17.38 -10.15
CA VAL A 218 1.23 16.15 -9.33
C VAL A 218 2.11 16.35 -8.10
N ALA A 219 3.21 17.08 -8.22
CA ALA A 219 4.07 17.45 -7.10
C ALA A 219 3.31 18.26 -6.04
N ASP A 220 2.61 19.32 -6.46
CA ASP A 220 1.78 20.15 -5.58
C ASP A 220 0.68 19.31 -4.91
N ASP A 221 0.04 18.40 -5.67
CA ASP A 221 -1.00 17.49 -5.16
C ASP A 221 -0.44 16.50 -4.13
N LEU A 222 0.75 15.94 -4.38
CA LEU A 222 1.41 14.99 -3.49
C LEU A 222 1.76 15.64 -2.15
N GLU A 223 2.34 16.84 -2.17
CA GLU A 223 2.69 17.59 -0.96
C GLU A 223 1.44 17.90 -0.13
N LEU A 224 0.37 18.38 -0.78
CA LEU A 224 -0.87 18.70 -0.08
C LEU A 224 -1.51 17.46 0.54
N VAL A 225 -1.51 16.33 -0.16
CA VAL A 225 -2.04 15.07 0.37
C VAL A 225 -1.24 14.61 1.58
N ALA A 226 0.09 14.67 1.53
CA ALA A 226 0.95 14.28 2.65
C ALA A 226 0.71 15.17 3.88
N ALA A 227 0.68 16.49 3.71
CA ALA A 227 0.39 17.45 4.79
C ALA A 227 -1.03 17.24 5.37
N GLY A 228 -2.02 17.02 4.50
CA GLY A 228 -3.39 16.73 4.92
C GLY A 228 -3.50 15.43 5.73
N VAL A 229 -2.79 14.37 5.32
CA VAL A 229 -2.77 13.08 6.02
C VAL A 229 -2.10 13.20 7.38
N GLU A 230 -0.96 13.90 7.46
CA GLU A 230 -0.31 14.21 8.74
C GLU A 230 -1.27 14.94 9.68
N ALA A 231 -1.85 16.06 9.24
CA ALA A 231 -2.73 16.86 10.07
C ALA A 231 -4.01 16.10 10.48
N MET A 232 -4.58 15.32 9.56
CA MET A 232 -5.74 14.45 9.82
C MET A 232 -5.43 13.43 10.92
N LEU A 233 -4.28 12.75 10.87
CA LEU A 233 -3.99 11.65 11.78
C LEU A 233 -3.36 12.11 13.11
N THR A 234 -2.71 13.28 13.16
CA THR A 234 -1.98 13.75 14.35
C THR A 234 -2.69 14.86 15.13
N VAL A 235 -3.42 15.75 14.46
CA VAL A 235 -4.01 16.96 15.07
C VAL A 235 -5.53 16.85 15.13
N TYR A 236 -6.17 16.65 13.99
CA TYR A 236 -7.63 16.75 13.89
C TYR A 236 -8.34 15.45 14.24
N GLY A 237 -7.71 14.30 13.95
CA GLY A 237 -8.32 12.98 14.10
C GLY A 237 -9.37 12.67 13.02
N PHE A 238 -9.81 11.42 12.98
CA PHE A 238 -10.84 10.94 12.06
C PHE A 238 -12.02 10.25 12.76
N GLY A 239 -13.16 10.19 12.09
CA GLY A 239 -14.40 9.65 12.66
C GLY A 239 -15.21 10.69 13.45
N ALA A 240 -15.77 10.28 14.58
CA ALA A 240 -16.65 11.10 15.40
C ALA A 240 -15.96 11.64 16.65
N LYS A 241 -16.44 12.80 17.14
CA LYS A 241 -15.96 13.47 18.37
C LYS A 241 -14.46 13.85 18.32
N THR A 242 -13.97 14.15 17.13
CA THR A 242 -12.60 14.63 16.85
C THR A 242 -12.21 15.85 17.67
N SER A 243 -13.14 16.78 17.92
CA SER A 243 -12.89 17.96 18.78
C SER A 243 -12.57 17.62 20.25
N SER A 244 -12.85 16.39 20.69
CA SER A 244 -12.46 15.87 22.01
C SER A 244 -11.20 14.97 21.94
N GLY A 245 -10.50 14.97 20.80
CA GLY A 245 -9.27 14.23 20.56
C GLY A 245 -9.45 12.78 20.11
N PHE A 246 -10.65 12.36 19.72
CA PHE A 246 -10.88 11.01 19.21
C PHE A 246 -10.31 10.81 17.79
N GLY A 247 -9.90 9.58 17.49
CA GLY A 247 -9.41 9.20 16.16
C GLY A 247 -8.02 9.76 15.80
N VAL A 248 -7.20 10.13 16.79
CA VAL A 248 -5.79 10.46 16.58
C VAL A 248 -4.96 9.17 16.59
N ALA A 249 -3.98 9.08 15.68
CA ALA A 249 -3.16 7.89 15.49
C ALA A 249 -1.67 8.25 15.30
N ASP A 250 -0.82 7.26 15.52
CA ASP A 250 0.61 7.31 15.19
C ASP A 250 0.91 6.32 14.05
N VAL A 251 2.00 6.54 13.31
CA VAL A 251 2.48 5.55 12.32
C VAL A 251 2.89 4.27 13.04
N LYS A 252 2.46 3.12 12.50
CA LYS A 252 2.80 1.79 13.01
C LYS A 252 3.85 1.15 12.12
N GLY A 253 5.10 1.12 12.59
CA GLY A 253 6.19 0.49 11.84
C GLY A 253 6.64 1.37 10.70
N LYS A 254 6.48 0.91 9.46
CA LYS A 254 6.91 1.60 8.24
C LYS A 254 5.72 1.80 7.32
N GLY A 255 5.46 3.04 6.91
CA GLY A 255 4.59 3.35 5.79
C GLY A 255 5.38 3.45 4.49
N GLU A 256 4.66 3.44 3.38
CA GLU A 256 5.25 3.38 2.05
C GLU A 256 4.54 4.40 1.15
N LEU A 257 5.32 5.13 0.38
CA LEU A 257 4.85 6.06 -0.65
C LEU A 257 5.53 5.69 -1.96
N ALA A 258 4.74 5.35 -2.97
CA ALA A 258 5.26 5.00 -4.28
C ALA A 258 4.61 5.84 -5.37
N ILE A 259 5.39 6.18 -6.40
CA ILE A 259 4.94 6.92 -7.58
C ILE A 259 5.40 6.22 -8.84
N ARG A 260 4.52 6.14 -9.83
CA ARG A 260 4.85 5.67 -11.19
C ARG A 260 5.50 6.82 -11.97
N ALA A 261 6.79 7.01 -11.77
CA ALA A 261 7.60 7.98 -12.48
C ALA A 261 9.05 7.51 -12.55
N ASP A 262 9.70 7.81 -13.68
CA ASP A 262 11.14 7.64 -13.88
C ASP A 262 11.89 8.71 -13.08
N LEU A 263 12.08 8.45 -11.79
CA LEU A 263 12.86 9.28 -10.89
C LEU A 263 14.24 8.63 -10.65
N PRO A 264 15.33 9.41 -10.63
CA PRO A 264 16.62 8.89 -10.22
C PRO A 264 16.51 8.36 -8.78
N ALA A 265 17.06 7.17 -8.54
CA ALA A 265 17.19 6.66 -7.18
C ALA A 265 17.97 7.69 -6.35
N LEU A 266 17.46 8.05 -5.16
CA LEU A 266 18.29 8.75 -4.19
C LEU A 266 19.48 7.84 -3.91
N ASN A 267 20.69 8.38 -4.02
CA ASN A 267 21.89 7.69 -3.60
C ASN A 267 21.75 7.32 -2.12
N GLU A 268 21.24 6.13 -1.82
CA GLU A 268 21.65 5.42 -0.63
C GLU A 268 23.18 5.35 -0.68
N PRO A 269 23.91 5.67 0.40
CA PRO A 269 25.35 5.55 0.38
C PRO A 269 25.69 4.15 -0.10
N GLU A 270 26.40 4.05 -1.23
CA GLU A 270 26.78 2.79 -1.86
C GLU A 270 27.38 1.86 -0.82
N ILE A 271 26.56 0.96 -0.27
CA ILE A 271 27.08 -0.29 0.25
C ILE A 271 27.40 -1.05 -1.02
N LYS A 272 28.66 -0.90 -1.47
CA LYS A 272 29.27 -1.76 -2.48
C LYS A 272 29.06 -3.19 -2.00
N GLN A 273 27.99 -3.82 -2.46
CA GLN A 273 27.92 -5.27 -2.45
C GLN A 273 29.04 -5.69 -3.38
N SER A 274 30.11 -6.21 -2.80
CA SER A 274 31.23 -6.78 -3.54
C SER A 274 30.65 -7.84 -4.48
N GLU A 275 30.66 -7.58 -5.78
CA GLU A 275 30.48 -8.63 -6.77
C GLU A 275 31.43 -9.78 -6.40
N PRO A 276 30.97 -11.05 -6.38
CA PRO A 276 31.88 -12.16 -6.12
C PRO A 276 32.96 -12.14 -7.21
N GLU A 277 34.23 -11.98 -6.81
CA GLU A 277 35.36 -11.97 -7.74
C GLU A 277 35.26 -13.17 -8.69
N LEU A 278 34.99 -12.89 -9.98
CA LEU A 278 34.97 -13.94 -11.00
C LEU A 278 36.33 -14.66 -11.00
N PRO A 279 36.34 -16.00 -11.00
CA PRO A 279 37.59 -16.75 -11.09
C PRO A 279 38.36 -16.35 -12.35
N ARG A 280 39.68 -16.14 -12.23
CA ARG A 280 40.57 -15.67 -13.31
C ARG A 280 40.50 -16.42 -14.66
N TYR A 281 39.95 -17.62 -14.68
CA TYR A 281 39.74 -18.39 -15.91
C TYR A 281 38.43 -18.06 -16.64
N LEU A 282 37.62 -17.13 -16.12
CA LEU A 282 36.39 -16.62 -16.72
C LEU A 282 36.53 -15.11 -17.00
N ILE A 283 36.02 -14.68 -18.15
CA ILE A 283 35.89 -13.26 -18.50
C ILE A 283 34.48 -12.74 -18.22
N ALA A 284 33.50 -13.63 -18.21
CA ALA A 284 32.12 -13.40 -17.79
C ALA A 284 31.51 -14.72 -17.30
N HIS A 285 30.36 -14.67 -16.62
CA HIS A 285 29.62 -15.89 -16.27
C HIS A 285 29.28 -16.69 -17.53
N GLY A 286 29.81 -17.92 -17.64
CA GLY A 286 29.61 -18.77 -18.81
C GLY A 286 30.63 -18.60 -19.93
N GLN A 287 31.56 -17.63 -19.84
CA GLN A 287 32.55 -17.37 -20.89
C GLN A 287 33.98 -17.58 -20.38
N LEU A 288 34.65 -18.56 -20.97
CA LEU A 288 36.05 -18.87 -20.66
C LEU A 288 36.96 -17.72 -21.10
N HIS A 289 37.96 -17.41 -20.29
CA HIS A 289 38.93 -16.37 -20.62
C HIS A 289 39.76 -16.79 -21.87
N PRO A 290 40.04 -15.86 -22.82
CA PRO A 290 40.72 -16.17 -24.09
C PRO A 290 42.06 -16.90 -23.95
N ASP A 291 42.78 -16.66 -22.85
CA ASP A 291 44.01 -17.39 -22.51
C ASP A 291 43.84 -18.91 -22.52
N PHE A 292 42.67 -19.42 -22.16
CA PHE A 292 42.36 -20.84 -22.08
C PHE A 292 41.63 -21.37 -23.32
N GLN A 293 41.29 -20.52 -24.29
CA GLN A 293 40.56 -20.90 -25.50
C GLN A 293 41.49 -21.13 -26.70
N SER A 294 41.24 -22.22 -27.42
CA SER A 294 41.81 -22.57 -28.73
C SER A 294 41.11 -21.78 -29.85
N SER A 295 41.70 -21.78 -31.05
CA SER A 295 41.15 -21.06 -32.22
C SER A 295 39.78 -21.57 -32.69
N ASP A 296 39.38 -22.76 -32.26
CA ASP A 296 38.08 -23.38 -32.52
C ASP A 296 37.06 -23.16 -31.39
N GLY A 297 37.39 -22.32 -30.39
CA GLY A 297 36.56 -22.05 -29.22
C GLY A 297 36.58 -23.15 -28.15
N SER A 298 37.36 -24.21 -28.33
CA SER A 298 37.55 -25.27 -27.33
C SER A 298 38.57 -24.87 -26.25
N LEU A 299 38.67 -25.64 -25.16
CA LEU A 299 39.72 -25.47 -24.16
C LEU A 299 41.08 -25.89 -24.75
N LYS A 300 42.11 -25.04 -24.62
CA LYS A 300 43.51 -25.39 -24.95
C LYS A 300 43.98 -26.60 -24.16
N SER A 301 44.89 -27.40 -24.70
CA SER A 301 45.53 -28.47 -23.93
C SER A 301 46.47 -27.92 -22.85
N GLU A 302 46.73 -28.70 -21.79
CA GLU A 302 47.62 -28.29 -20.68
C GLU A 302 49.00 -27.85 -21.20
N ALA A 303 49.55 -28.58 -22.17
CA ALA A 303 50.83 -28.28 -22.77
C ALA A 303 50.84 -26.96 -23.56
N GLU A 304 49.74 -26.59 -24.19
CA GLU A 304 49.60 -25.33 -24.93
C GLU A 304 49.43 -24.13 -24.01
N TYR A 305 48.66 -24.29 -22.92
CA TYR A 305 48.50 -23.24 -21.93
C TYR A 305 49.80 -22.97 -21.15
N LEU A 306 50.54 -24.02 -20.78
CA LEU A 306 51.80 -23.90 -20.03
C LEU A 306 52.99 -23.46 -20.90
N LYS A 307 52.82 -23.33 -22.22
CA LYS A 307 53.90 -22.91 -23.13
C LYS A 307 54.32 -21.46 -22.82
N GLY A 308 55.49 -21.31 -22.18
CA GLY A 308 56.01 -20.02 -21.74
C GLY A 308 55.51 -19.56 -20.37
N ARG A 309 54.70 -20.38 -19.67
CA ARG A 309 54.21 -20.10 -18.30
C ARG A 309 54.78 -21.15 -17.34
N LEU A 310 55.67 -20.72 -16.45
CA LEU A 310 56.33 -21.60 -15.48
C LEU A 310 55.83 -21.31 -14.06
N GLY A 311 55.22 -22.32 -13.41
CA GLY A 311 54.88 -22.26 -11.98
C GLY A 311 53.72 -23.16 -11.58
N LYS A 312 53.78 -23.68 -10.33
CA LYS A 312 52.70 -24.51 -9.75
C LYS A 312 51.34 -23.82 -9.73
N LYS A 313 51.31 -22.48 -9.66
CA LYS A 313 50.08 -21.67 -9.64
C LYS A 313 49.35 -21.67 -10.99
N GLU A 314 50.08 -21.61 -12.11
CA GLU A 314 49.50 -21.65 -13.46
C GLU A 314 48.88 -23.01 -13.75
N LYS A 315 49.56 -24.10 -13.35
CA LYS A 315 49.00 -25.45 -13.44
C LYS A 315 47.70 -25.59 -12.63
N GLN A 316 47.70 -25.14 -11.37
CA GLN A 316 46.49 -25.17 -10.53
C GLN A 316 45.35 -24.32 -11.09
N LEU A 317 45.65 -23.22 -11.78
CA LEU A 317 44.65 -22.38 -12.42
C LEU A 317 44.06 -23.07 -13.66
N TYR A 318 44.90 -23.74 -14.46
CA TYR A 318 44.47 -24.57 -15.57
C TYR A 318 43.59 -25.74 -15.11
N ASP A 319 43.98 -26.47 -14.06
CA ASP A 319 43.18 -27.59 -13.52
C ASP A 319 41.78 -27.14 -13.08
N LYS A 320 41.63 -25.88 -12.61
CA LYS A 320 40.33 -25.29 -12.26
C LYS A 320 39.53 -24.91 -13.50
N ALA A 321 40.18 -24.34 -14.51
CA ALA A 321 39.57 -24.02 -15.80
C ALA A 321 39.07 -25.28 -16.52
N GLU A 322 39.85 -26.36 -16.49
CA GLU A 322 39.51 -27.67 -17.08
C GLU A 322 38.29 -28.28 -16.41
N LYS A 323 38.25 -28.33 -15.07
CA LYS A 323 37.08 -28.82 -14.33
C LYS A 323 35.82 -28.00 -14.61
N TRP A 324 35.95 -26.68 -14.73
CA TRP A 324 34.83 -25.83 -15.09
C TRP A 324 34.37 -26.09 -16.54
N TRP A 325 35.30 -26.25 -17.47
CA TRP A 325 35.02 -26.55 -18.87
C TRP A 325 34.29 -27.89 -19.05
N GLU A 326 34.68 -28.92 -18.29
CA GLU A 326 34.00 -30.21 -18.29
C GLU A 326 32.59 -30.14 -17.71
N ARG A 327 32.38 -29.32 -16.66
CA ARG A 327 31.08 -29.19 -15.99
C ARG A 327 30.08 -28.37 -16.80
N GLU A 328 30.51 -27.24 -17.34
CA GLU A 328 29.63 -26.21 -17.92
C GLU A 328 30.05 -25.80 -19.34
N GLY A 329 31.35 -25.64 -19.58
CA GLY A 329 31.88 -25.09 -20.85
C GLY A 329 31.57 -25.94 -22.09
N ARG A 330 31.61 -27.28 -22.00
CA ARG A 330 31.29 -28.19 -23.12
C ARG A 330 29.84 -28.07 -23.60
N GLN A 331 28.91 -27.74 -22.72
CA GLN A 331 27.49 -27.59 -23.08
C GLN A 331 27.25 -26.24 -23.77
N LEU A 332 27.86 -25.18 -23.24
CA LEU A 332 27.77 -23.83 -23.78
C LEU A 332 28.45 -23.71 -25.17
N ALA A 333 29.62 -24.32 -25.36
CA ALA A 333 30.30 -24.33 -26.66
C ALA A 333 29.51 -25.10 -27.74
N LYS A 334 28.80 -26.17 -27.35
CA LYS A 334 27.88 -26.89 -28.26
C LYS A 334 26.64 -26.06 -28.60
N ALA A 335 26.14 -25.26 -27.66
CA ALA A 335 25.02 -24.35 -27.90
C ALA A 335 25.40 -23.19 -28.85
N THR A 336 26.64 -22.69 -28.77
CA THR A 336 27.16 -21.64 -29.68
C THR A 336 27.32 -22.10 -31.13
N THR A 337 27.32 -23.42 -31.40
CA THR A 337 27.42 -23.96 -32.78
C THR A 337 26.03 -24.09 -33.46
N GLN A 338 24.93 -23.92 -32.72
CA GLN A 338 23.60 -23.83 -33.31
C GLN A 338 23.28 -22.35 -33.61
N GLU A 339 22.66 -22.11 -34.76
CA GLU A 339 22.30 -20.80 -35.31
C GLU A 339 21.77 -19.81 -34.27
N PRO A 340 22.01 -18.49 -34.44
CA PRO A 340 21.60 -17.49 -33.48
C PRO A 340 20.09 -17.54 -33.30
N VAL A 341 19.67 -17.95 -32.10
CA VAL A 341 18.31 -17.73 -31.61
C VAL A 341 18.05 -16.22 -31.69
N PRO A 342 16.96 -15.77 -32.34
CA PRO A 342 16.67 -14.34 -32.46
C PRO A 342 16.68 -13.72 -31.07
N GLU A 343 17.38 -12.60 -30.97
CA GLU A 343 17.46 -11.74 -29.79
C GLU A 343 16.05 -11.60 -29.20
N PRO A 344 15.81 -12.02 -27.94
CA PRO A 344 14.51 -11.82 -27.32
C PRO A 344 14.23 -10.32 -27.39
N GLU A 345 13.07 -9.96 -27.92
CA GLU A 345 12.60 -8.57 -27.95
C GLU A 345 12.92 -7.93 -26.60
N PRO A 346 13.52 -6.71 -26.59
CA PRO A 346 13.83 -6.05 -25.34
C PRO A 346 12.55 -6.05 -24.52
N PRO A 347 12.59 -6.51 -23.24
CA PRO A 347 11.42 -6.51 -22.41
C PRO A 347 10.81 -5.11 -22.46
N PRO A 348 9.48 -4.97 -22.56
CA PRO A 348 8.84 -3.66 -22.57
C PRO A 348 9.45 -2.84 -21.44
N PRO A 349 9.79 -1.56 -21.68
CA PRO A 349 10.51 -0.74 -20.70
C PRO A 349 9.82 -0.91 -19.36
N LYS A 350 10.56 -1.46 -18.38
CA LYS A 350 10.04 -1.64 -17.03
C LYS A 350 9.55 -0.26 -16.60
N SER A 351 8.24 -0.08 -16.48
CA SER A 351 7.69 1.14 -15.91
C SER A 351 8.31 1.29 -14.52
N SER A 352 9.15 2.29 -14.34
CA SER A 352 9.80 2.44 -13.05
C SER A 352 8.77 2.98 -12.06
N VAL A 353 8.61 2.23 -10.98
CA VAL A 353 7.88 2.66 -9.80
C VAL A 353 8.96 3.04 -8.81
N SER A 354 8.92 4.28 -8.35
CA SER A 354 9.82 4.79 -7.34
C SER A 354 9.10 4.76 -6.01
N ASP A 355 9.52 3.90 -5.10
CA ASP A 355 8.98 3.78 -3.75
C ASP A 355 9.95 4.33 -2.69
N ARG A 356 9.37 4.80 -1.58
CA ARG A 356 10.07 5.33 -0.41
C ARG A 356 9.34 4.90 0.84
N GLU A 357 10.10 4.55 1.88
CA GLU A 357 9.56 4.23 3.19
C GLU A 357 9.59 5.44 4.12
N PHE A 358 8.65 5.51 5.07
CA PHE A 358 8.64 6.50 6.15
C PHE A 358 8.21 5.83 7.46
N ASN A 359 8.59 6.40 8.60
CA ASN A 359 8.30 5.83 9.93
C ASN A 359 7.53 6.77 10.87
N SER A 360 7.29 8.01 10.43
CA SER A 360 6.55 9.05 11.12
C SER A 360 5.81 9.94 10.11
N PHE A 361 4.82 10.70 10.55
CA PHE A 361 4.10 11.63 9.67
C PHE A 361 4.99 12.79 9.20
N GLU A 362 5.90 13.27 10.05
CA GLU A 362 6.91 14.27 9.66
C GLU A 362 7.78 13.72 8.52
N SER A 363 8.28 12.48 8.65
CA SER A 363 9.07 11.85 7.58
C SER A 363 8.25 11.56 6.32
N LEU A 364 6.93 11.34 6.41
CA LEU A 364 6.05 11.24 5.25
C LEU A 364 6.02 12.56 4.48
N VAL A 365 5.85 13.69 5.19
CA VAL A 365 5.85 15.02 4.56
C VAL A 365 7.20 15.30 3.92
N THR A 366 8.31 15.03 4.61
CA THR A 366 9.66 15.16 4.03
C THR A 366 9.82 14.32 2.76
N THR A 367 9.43 13.05 2.81
CA THR A 367 9.51 12.13 1.66
C THR A 367 8.67 12.60 0.47
N ALA A 368 7.46 13.10 0.74
CA ALA A 368 6.58 13.64 -0.28
C ALA A 368 7.18 14.89 -0.95
N THR A 369 7.76 15.80 -0.17
CA THR A 369 8.46 16.99 -0.67
C THR A 369 9.69 16.63 -1.49
N GLU A 370 10.50 15.64 -1.08
CA GLU A 370 11.64 15.18 -1.86
C GLU A 370 11.21 14.60 -3.22
N LEU A 371 10.16 13.77 -3.24
CA LEU A 371 9.60 13.23 -4.49
C LEU A 371 9.00 14.35 -5.37
N ALA A 372 8.31 15.31 -4.77
CA ALA A 372 7.76 16.48 -5.47
C ALA A 372 8.88 17.32 -6.13
N GLN A 373 9.99 17.53 -5.43
CA GLN A 373 11.16 18.23 -5.98
C GLN A 373 11.81 17.45 -7.13
N GLN A 374 11.92 16.12 -7.03
CA GLN A 374 12.45 15.28 -8.11
C GLN A 374 11.56 15.30 -9.35
N LEU A 375 10.24 15.37 -9.18
CA LEU A 375 9.30 15.54 -10.28
C LEU A 375 9.50 16.90 -10.98
N GLY A 376 9.72 17.98 -10.22
CA GLY A 376 9.97 19.32 -10.77
C GLY A 376 11.37 19.55 -11.33
N GLY A 377 12.37 18.77 -10.88
CA GLY A 377 13.80 19.01 -11.10
C GLY A 377 14.45 18.28 -12.29
N GLY A 378 13.67 17.64 -13.17
CA GLY A 378 14.19 16.85 -14.30
C GLY A 378 14.96 17.60 -15.40
N SER A 379 15.23 18.91 -15.26
CA SER A 379 16.08 19.70 -16.15
C SER A 379 17.34 20.15 -15.40
N ASN A 380 18.26 19.23 -15.17
CA ASN A 380 19.70 19.50 -15.01
C ASN A 380 20.46 18.16 -15.01
N ALA A 381 20.67 17.61 -16.20
CA ALA A 381 21.76 16.67 -16.49
C ALA A 381 22.17 16.84 -17.95
#